data_AF-A0A2M8FQJ0-F1
#
_entry.id   AF-A0A2M8FQJ0-F1
#
_cell.length_a   1.000
_cell.length_b   1.000
_cell.length_c   1.000
_cell.angle_alpha   90.00
_cell.angle_beta   90.00
_cell.angle_gamma   90.00
#
_symmetry.space_group_name_H-M   'P 1'
#
loop_
_entity.id
_entity.type
_entity.pdbx_description
1 polymer ?
#
loop_
_entity_poly.entity_id
_entity_poly.type
_entity_poly.pdbx_seq_one_letter_code
_entity_poly.pdbx_strand_id
1 'polypeptide(L)'
;MKKLILISILIGANLFAIANDNNNDKNVAEKKHKLNYNEFMTKYGDNDTAAVIIEIFFDKRNNAAKGQMSFLPISAAITFALPPVGVGLMVISTPLFINGMIVNQKYNRKKLMNILEEYQYNNELPLKLKDQVIAILEAENDLKEIEYVKNNTLELKKVHVESNQPKDDEIVLLN
;
A
#
# COMPACT_ATOMS: atom_id res chain seq x y z
N MET A 1 -31.97 -23.48 -24.14
CA MET A 1 -30.88 -22.66 -24.73
C MET A 1 -30.17 -21.76 -23.72
N LYS A 2 -30.84 -21.06 -22.81
CA LYS A 2 -30.18 -20.19 -21.79
C LYS A 2 -29.22 -20.91 -20.82
N LYS A 3 -29.45 -22.20 -20.52
CA LYS A 3 -28.60 -23.00 -19.62
C LYS A 3 -27.23 -23.38 -20.19
N LEU A 4 -27.08 -23.38 -21.52
CA LEU A 4 -25.81 -23.75 -22.19
C LEU A 4 -24.80 -22.60 -22.22
N ILE A 5 -25.27 -21.35 -22.15
CA ILE A 5 -24.41 -20.16 -22.18
C ILE A 5 -23.63 -20.02 -20.86
N LEU A 6 -24.26 -20.31 -19.72
CA LEU A 6 -23.63 -20.28 -18.39
C LEU A 6 -22.50 -21.32 -18.24
N ILE A 7 -22.63 -22.49 -18.87
CA ILE A 7 -21.61 -23.54 -18.84
C ILE A 7 -20.36 -23.12 -19.63
N SER A 8 -20.52 -22.39 -20.74
CA SER A 8 -19.37 -21.92 -21.53
C SER A 8 -18.52 -20.87 -20.81
N ILE A 9 -19.15 -20.01 -19.99
CA ILE A 9 -18.44 -18.97 -19.20
C ILE A 9 -17.65 -19.59 -18.04
N LEU A 10 -18.17 -20.68 -17.44
CA LEU A 10 -17.51 -21.36 -16.32
C LEU A 10 -16.29 -22.20 -16.77
N ILE A 11 -16.30 -22.72 -17.99
CA ILE A 11 -15.18 -23.50 -18.56
C ILE A 11 -14.02 -22.57 -18.98
N GLY A 12 -14.31 -21.34 -19.43
CA GLY A 12 -13.28 -20.36 -19.79
C GLY A 12 -12.42 -19.88 -18.61
N ALA A 13 -12.96 -19.85 -17.39
CA ALA A 13 -12.24 -19.41 -16.19
C ALA A 13 -11.19 -20.41 -15.70
N ASN A 14 -11.39 -21.72 -15.93
CA ASN A 14 -10.43 -22.76 -15.51
C ASN A 14 -9.21 -22.86 -16.43
N LEU A 15 -9.34 -22.48 -17.70
CA LEU A 15 -8.22 -22.46 -18.65
C LEU A 15 -7.18 -21.37 -18.34
N PHE A 16 -7.58 -20.25 -17.72
CA PHE A 16 -6.64 -19.23 -17.24
C PHE A 16 -5.91 -19.65 -15.95
N ALA A 17 -6.47 -20.54 -15.14
CA ALA A 17 -5.86 -21.02 -13.90
C ALA A 17 -4.83 -22.15 -14.13
N ILE A 18 -5.04 -23.02 -15.13
CA ILE A 18 -4.21 -24.20 -15.40
C ILE A 18 -3.00 -23.90 -16.30
N ALA A 19 -3.01 -22.80 -17.07
CA ALA A 19 -1.88 -22.43 -17.92
C ALA A 19 -0.64 -21.91 -17.15
N ASN A 20 -0.71 -21.78 -15.82
CA ASN A 20 0.34 -21.18 -15.00
C ASN A 20 1.22 -22.21 -14.25
N ASP A 21 1.03 -23.52 -14.47
CA ASP A 21 1.65 -24.58 -13.66
C ASP A 21 2.63 -25.51 -14.41
N ASN A 22 3.01 -25.17 -15.66
CA ASN A 22 3.90 -26.00 -16.48
C ASN A 22 5.12 -25.25 -17.02
N ASN A 23 5.93 -24.65 -16.13
CA ASN A 23 7.32 -24.29 -16.45
C ASN A 23 8.18 -24.34 -15.18
N ASN A 24 8.45 -25.56 -14.70
CA ASN A 24 9.64 -25.81 -13.91
C ASN A 24 10.78 -26.08 -14.89
N ASP A 25 11.92 -25.44 -14.65
CA ASP A 25 13.22 -25.70 -15.27
C ASP A 25 13.63 -24.82 -16.45
N LYS A 26 13.82 -23.52 -16.18
CA LYS A 26 14.82 -22.64 -16.80
C LYS A 26 14.93 -21.31 -16.05
N ASN A 27 16.15 -20.79 -15.94
CA ASN A 27 16.53 -19.39 -15.71
C ASN A 27 16.67 -18.87 -14.26
N VAL A 28 17.89 -18.99 -13.75
CA VAL A 28 18.49 -18.15 -12.68
C VAL A 28 18.42 -16.63 -12.99
N ALA A 29 17.98 -16.24 -14.19
CA ALA A 29 17.71 -14.86 -14.60
C ALA A 29 16.24 -14.38 -14.40
N GLU A 30 15.28 -15.24 -14.02
CA GLU A 30 13.84 -14.96 -14.20
C GLU A 30 13.06 -14.38 -13.01
N LYS A 31 13.67 -14.08 -11.85
CA LYS A 31 12.90 -13.65 -10.66
C LYS A 31 13.25 -12.29 -10.06
N LYS A 32 14.08 -11.45 -10.70
CA LYS A 32 14.36 -10.08 -10.19
C LYS A 32 13.10 -9.21 -10.06
N HIS A 33 12.07 -9.44 -10.88
CA HIS A 33 10.80 -8.68 -10.82
C HIS A 33 9.80 -9.20 -9.77
N LYS A 34 10.09 -10.35 -9.11
CA LYS A 34 9.19 -10.97 -8.13
C LYS A 34 9.48 -10.54 -6.70
N LEU A 35 10.46 -9.66 -6.47
CA LEU A 35 10.84 -9.19 -5.14
C LEU A 35 9.61 -8.70 -4.36
N ASN A 36 9.49 -9.09 -3.10
CA ASN A 36 8.48 -8.64 -2.15
C ASN A 36 8.89 -7.29 -1.53
N TYR A 37 8.04 -6.71 -0.69
CA TYR A 37 8.31 -5.38 -0.11
C TYR A 37 9.62 -5.35 0.67
N ASN A 38 9.84 -6.32 1.57
CA ASN A 38 11.05 -6.41 2.38
C ASN A 38 12.28 -6.59 1.49
N GLU A 39 12.20 -7.43 0.47
CA GLU A 39 13.30 -7.65 -0.49
C GLU A 39 13.64 -6.39 -1.29
N PHE A 40 12.63 -5.57 -1.65
CA PHE A 40 12.88 -4.27 -2.29
C PHE A 40 13.52 -3.28 -1.30
N MET A 41 13.03 -3.22 -0.07
CA MET A 41 13.61 -2.34 0.96
C MET A 41 15.04 -2.70 1.30
N THR A 42 15.35 -3.99 1.48
CA THR A 42 16.72 -4.44 1.76
C THR A 42 17.68 -4.17 0.59
N LYS A 43 17.20 -4.16 -0.64
CA LYS A 43 18.06 -4.02 -1.82
C LYS A 43 18.21 -2.58 -2.32
N TYR A 44 17.17 -1.76 -2.18
CA TYR A 44 17.10 -0.44 -2.77
C TYR A 44 16.71 0.65 -1.75
N GLY A 45 16.27 0.30 -0.54
CA GLY A 45 15.75 1.23 0.47
C GLY A 45 16.82 1.91 1.32
N ASP A 46 18.03 2.10 0.79
CA ASP A 46 19.16 2.69 1.53
C ASP A 46 18.97 4.20 1.79
N ASN A 47 18.04 4.86 1.09
CA ASN A 47 17.72 6.26 1.29
C ASN A 47 16.20 6.49 1.38
N ASP A 48 15.83 7.58 2.07
CA ASP A 48 14.44 7.93 2.37
C ASP A 48 13.60 8.07 1.08
N THR A 49 14.17 8.67 0.04
CA THR A 49 13.52 8.82 -1.27
C THR A 49 13.16 7.47 -1.90
N ALA A 50 14.10 6.52 -1.94
CA ALA A 50 13.89 5.19 -2.50
C ALA A 50 12.93 4.37 -1.65
N ALA A 51 12.99 4.50 -0.33
CA ALA A 51 12.02 3.90 0.57
C ALA A 51 10.60 4.39 0.28
N VAL A 52 10.39 5.71 0.16
CA VAL A 52 9.10 6.31 -0.19
C VAL A 52 8.62 5.84 -1.57
N ILE A 53 9.52 5.73 -2.56
CA ILE A 53 9.15 5.20 -3.89
C ILE A 53 8.64 3.75 -3.79
N ILE A 54 9.35 2.90 -3.03
CA ILE A 54 8.95 1.51 -2.81
C ILE A 54 7.58 1.48 -2.13
N GLU A 55 7.38 2.28 -1.10
CA GLU A 55 6.12 2.38 -0.38
C GLU A 55 4.96 2.80 -1.30
N ILE A 56 5.11 3.88 -2.07
CA ILE A 56 4.09 4.34 -3.03
C ILE A 56 3.65 3.22 -3.98
N PHE A 57 4.62 2.49 -4.54
CA PHE A 57 4.32 1.41 -5.49
C PHE A 57 3.60 0.23 -4.82
N PHE A 58 4.02 -0.15 -3.62
CA PHE A 58 3.41 -1.25 -2.89
C PHE A 58 2.04 -0.90 -2.33
N ASP A 59 1.86 0.32 -1.82
CA ASP A 59 0.57 0.84 -1.34
C ASP A 59 -0.45 0.92 -2.49
N LYS A 60 -0.12 1.60 -3.58
CA LYS A 60 -1.04 1.73 -4.73
C LYS A 60 -1.41 0.38 -5.33
N ARG A 61 -0.51 -0.60 -5.27
CA ARG A 61 -0.79 -1.95 -5.75
C ARG A 61 -1.61 -2.78 -4.76
N ASN A 62 -1.19 -2.84 -3.50
CA ASN A 62 -1.80 -3.74 -2.53
C ASN A 62 -3.09 -3.19 -1.94
N ASN A 63 -3.16 -1.88 -1.70
CA ASN A 63 -4.30 -1.25 -1.05
C ASN A 63 -5.29 -0.71 -2.07
N ALA A 64 -4.82 0.11 -3.03
CA ALA A 64 -5.71 0.67 -4.04
C ALA A 64 -6.12 -0.35 -5.11
N ALA A 65 -5.16 -0.99 -5.80
CA ALA A 65 -5.49 -1.81 -6.96
C ALA A 65 -6.22 -3.11 -6.59
N LYS A 66 -5.74 -3.87 -5.61
CA LYS A 66 -6.41 -5.11 -5.18
C LYS A 66 -7.79 -4.84 -4.58
N GLY A 67 -7.92 -3.77 -3.78
CA GLY A 67 -9.20 -3.36 -3.22
C GLY A 67 -10.21 -3.00 -4.33
N GLN A 68 -9.79 -2.23 -5.33
CA GLN A 68 -10.65 -1.88 -6.46
C GLN A 68 -11.02 -3.08 -7.33
N MET A 69 -10.09 -4.01 -7.55
CA MET A 69 -10.34 -5.23 -8.33
C MET A 69 -11.20 -6.28 -7.62
N SER A 70 -11.39 -6.22 -6.30
CA SER A 70 -12.24 -7.18 -5.60
C SER A 70 -13.73 -6.84 -5.70
N PHE A 71 -14.10 -5.58 -5.99
CA PHE A 71 -15.51 -5.16 -6.01
C PHE A 71 -16.36 -5.85 -7.06
N LEU A 72 -15.83 -6.09 -8.27
CA LEU A 72 -16.58 -6.72 -9.34
C LEU A 72 -16.92 -8.19 -9.07
N PRO A 73 -15.97 -9.07 -8.66
CA PRO A 73 -16.32 -10.44 -8.29
C PRO A 73 -17.25 -10.50 -7.07
N ILE A 74 -17.11 -9.60 -6.10
CA ILE A 74 -18.05 -9.49 -4.97
C ILE A 74 -19.45 -9.11 -5.47
N SER A 75 -19.57 -8.11 -6.35
CA SER A 75 -20.84 -7.69 -6.93
C SER A 75 -21.47 -8.81 -7.78
N ALA A 76 -20.65 -9.59 -8.47
CA ALA A 76 -21.10 -10.77 -9.20
C ALA A 76 -21.68 -11.84 -8.28
N ALA A 77 -21.02 -12.13 -7.16
CA ALA A 77 -21.55 -13.04 -6.15
C ALA A 77 -22.89 -12.56 -5.59
N ILE A 78 -23.03 -11.26 -5.30
CA ILE A 78 -24.28 -10.66 -4.84
C ILE A 78 -25.38 -10.76 -5.90
N THR A 79 -25.04 -10.61 -7.18
CA THR A 79 -26.01 -10.74 -8.29
C THR A 79 -26.65 -12.12 -8.36
N PHE A 80 -25.90 -13.18 -8.04
CA PHE A 80 -26.46 -14.53 -7.96
C PHE A 80 -27.47 -14.70 -6.82
N ALA A 81 -27.28 -14.01 -5.69
CA ALA A 81 -28.18 -14.08 -4.55
C ALA A 81 -29.39 -13.12 -4.67
N LEU A 82 -29.14 -11.88 -5.11
CA LEU A 82 -30.08 -10.76 -5.17
C LEU A 82 -29.91 -10.01 -6.50
N PRO A 83 -30.53 -10.48 -7.60
CA PRO A 83 -30.24 -9.97 -8.94
C PRO A 83 -30.45 -8.46 -9.13
N PRO A 84 -31.55 -7.84 -8.65
CA PRO A 84 -31.76 -6.39 -8.85
C PRO A 84 -30.69 -5.53 -8.17
N VAL A 85 -30.27 -5.92 -6.97
CA VAL A 85 -29.23 -5.21 -6.20
C VAL A 85 -27.86 -5.44 -6.82
N GLY A 86 -27.55 -6.69 -7.16
CA GLY A 86 -26.25 -7.05 -7.72
C GLY A 86 -25.98 -6.43 -9.09
N VAL A 87 -27.00 -6.34 -9.97
CA VAL A 87 -26.84 -5.66 -11.27
C VAL A 87 -26.49 -4.18 -11.08
N GLY A 88 -27.13 -3.50 -10.12
CA GLY A 88 -26.78 -2.12 -9.77
C GLY A 88 -25.33 -1.99 -9.28
N LEU A 89 -24.89 -2.90 -8.40
CA LEU A 89 -23.51 -2.94 -7.92
C LEU A 89 -22.50 -3.27 -9.03
N MET A 90 -22.85 -4.09 -10.02
CA MET A 90 -21.99 -4.38 -11.17
C MET A 90 -21.68 -3.12 -12.00
N VAL A 91 -22.68 -2.25 -12.21
CA VAL A 91 -22.49 -1.00 -12.96
C VAL A 91 -21.46 -0.09 -12.30
N ILE A 92 -21.44 -0.03 -10.96
CA ILE A 92 -20.51 0.80 -10.19
C ILE A 92 -19.14 0.10 -10.03
N SER A 93 -19.12 -1.21 -9.84
CA SER A 93 -17.89 -1.97 -9.60
C SER A 93 -17.06 -2.21 -10.85
N THR A 94 -17.67 -2.22 -12.04
CA THR A 94 -16.95 -2.38 -13.32
C THR A 94 -15.91 -1.29 -13.57
N PRO A 95 -16.24 0.02 -13.53
CA PRO A 95 -15.23 1.07 -13.72
C PRO A 95 -14.17 1.05 -12.62
N LEU A 96 -14.53 0.71 -11.37
CA LEU A 96 -13.56 0.53 -10.28
C LEU A 96 -12.58 -0.61 -10.58
N PHE A 97 -13.09 -1.76 -11.04
CA PHE A 97 -12.27 -2.92 -11.40
C PHE A 97 -11.26 -2.58 -12.51
N ILE A 98 -11.73 -1.92 -13.59
CA ILE A 98 -10.87 -1.48 -14.69
C ILE A 98 -9.81 -0.50 -14.20
N ASN A 99 -10.19 0.48 -13.37
CA ASN A 99 -9.23 1.39 -12.77
C ASN A 99 -8.20 0.65 -11.90
N GLY A 100 -8.64 -0.33 -11.12
CA GLY A 100 -7.75 -1.20 -10.35
C GLY A 100 -6.75 -1.93 -11.25
N MET A 101 -7.19 -2.52 -12.36
CA MET A 101 -6.30 -3.15 -13.35
C MET A 101 -5.24 -2.18 -13.88
N ILE A 102 -5.66 -0.97 -14.26
CA ILE A 102 -4.76 0.09 -14.74
C ILE A 102 -3.75 0.47 -13.67
N VAL A 103 -4.17 0.65 -12.41
CA VAL A 103 -3.27 0.96 -11.29
C VAL A 103 -2.27 -0.17 -11.07
N ASN A 104 -2.71 -1.43 -11.04
CA ASN A 104 -1.80 -2.57 -10.87
C ASN A 104 -0.77 -2.69 -12.00
N GLN A 105 -1.17 -2.37 -13.23
CA GLN A 105 -0.23 -2.36 -14.36
C GLN A 105 0.73 -1.17 -14.29
N LYS A 106 0.23 0.02 -13.92
CA LYS A 106 1.04 1.25 -13.80
C LYS A 106 2.06 1.17 -12.67
N TYR A 107 1.71 0.53 -11.56
CA TYR A 107 2.56 0.37 -10.36
C TYR A 107 3.09 -1.07 -10.22
N ASN A 108 3.41 -1.70 -11.34
CA ASN A 108 3.97 -3.05 -11.33
C ASN A 108 5.41 -3.07 -10.80
N ARG A 109 5.85 -4.21 -10.25
CA ARG A 109 7.18 -4.39 -9.65
C ARG A 109 8.33 -4.24 -10.64
N LYS A 110 8.13 -4.56 -11.92
CA LYS A 110 9.15 -4.40 -12.96
C LYS A 110 9.44 -2.92 -13.18
N LYS A 111 8.41 -2.08 -13.20
CA LYS A 111 8.54 -0.63 -13.34
C LYS A 111 9.16 -0.01 -12.09
N LEU A 112 8.80 -0.49 -10.90
CA LEU A 112 9.46 -0.08 -9.66
C LEU A 112 10.97 -0.33 -9.74
N MET A 113 11.38 -1.55 -10.10
CA MET A 113 12.78 -1.92 -10.24
C MET A 113 13.52 -1.00 -11.23
N ASN A 114 12.95 -0.78 -12.41
CA ASN A 114 13.56 0.11 -13.41
C ASN A 114 13.73 1.55 -12.88
N ILE A 115 12.72 2.09 -12.19
CA ILE A 115 12.79 3.45 -11.63
C ILE A 115 13.85 3.53 -10.54
N LEU A 116 13.95 2.53 -9.67
CA LEU A 116 14.95 2.50 -8.60
C LEU A 116 16.37 2.37 -9.18
N GLU A 117 16.57 1.54 -10.20
CA GLU A 117 17.86 1.40 -10.88
C GLU A 117 18.26 2.69 -11.60
N GLU A 118 17.31 3.34 -12.29
CA GLU A 118 17.53 4.63 -12.95
C GLU A 118 17.81 5.75 -11.94
N TYR A 119 17.10 5.77 -10.81
CA TYR A 119 17.33 6.71 -9.73
C TYR A 119 18.72 6.51 -9.09
N GLN A 120 19.14 5.28 -8.84
CA GLN A 120 20.49 5.01 -8.31
C GLN A 120 21.60 5.46 -9.26
N TYR A 121 21.37 5.37 -10.58
CA TYR A 121 22.36 5.71 -11.59
C TYR A 121 22.39 7.21 -11.94
N ASN A 122 21.22 7.83 -12.12
CA ASN A 122 21.08 9.21 -12.60
C ASN A 122 20.66 10.20 -11.51
N ASN A 123 20.22 9.74 -10.35
CA ASN A 123 19.60 10.55 -9.29
C ASN A 123 18.37 11.35 -9.75
N GLU A 124 17.70 10.87 -10.81
CA GLU A 124 16.52 11.50 -11.40
C GLU A 124 15.27 10.64 -11.20
N LEU A 125 14.13 11.31 -11.04
CA LEU A 125 12.82 10.68 -10.91
C LEU A 125 11.87 11.24 -11.96
N PRO A 126 10.91 10.43 -12.46
CA PRO A 126 9.81 10.95 -13.25
C PRO A 126 9.08 12.06 -12.49
N LEU A 127 8.82 13.20 -13.14
CA LEU A 127 8.22 14.41 -12.54
C LEU A 127 7.03 14.09 -11.63
N LYS A 128 6.05 13.33 -12.12
CA LYS A 128 4.85 12.95 -11.35
C LYS A 128 5.13 12.13 -10.10
N LEU A 129 6.23 11.36 -10.08
CA LEU A 129 6.64 10.58 -8.93
C LEU A 129 7.43 11.46 -7.95
N LYS A 130 8.27 12.35 -8.47
CA LYS A 130 9.02 13.33 -7.67
C LYS A 130 8.09 14.18 -6.79
N ASP A 131 7.03 14.73 -7.38
CA ASP A 131 6.06 15.56 -6.64
C ASP A 131 5.38 14.77 -5.50
N GLN A 132 5.10 13.47 -5.73
CA GLN A 132 4.52 12.60 -4.71
C GLN A 132 5.49 12.28 -3.58
N VAL A 133 6.75 12.02 -3.93
CA VAL A 133 7.78 11.72 -2.94
C VAL A 133 8.07 12.94 -2.07
N ILE A 134 8.20 14.12 -2.66
CA ILE A 134 8.41 15.38 -1.93
C ILE A 134 7.25 15.61 -0.96
N ALA A 135 6.00 15.50 -1.42
CA ALA A 135 4.84 15.73 -0.57
C ALA A 135 4.76 14.75 0.63
N ILE A 136 5.17 13.49 0.44
CA ILE A 136 5.21 12.50 1.53
C ILE A 136 6.34 12.82 2.51
N LEU A 137 7.54 13.13 2.01
CA LEU A 137 8.67 13.48 2.86
C LEU A 137 8.42 14.76 3.67
N GLU A 138 7.80 15.77 3.07
CA GLU A 138 7.36 16.99 3.78
C GLU A 138 6.37 16.65 4.89
N ALA A 139 5.34 15.87 4.59
CA ALA A 139 4.35 15.46 5.59
C ALA A 139 4.97 14.63 6.74
N GLU A 140 5.92 13.74 6.43
CA GLU A 140 6.64 12.96 7.44
C GLU A 140 7.51 13.83 8.34
N ASN A 141 8.16 14.86 7.78
CA ASN A 141 8.96 15.80 8.56
C ASN A 141 8.09 16.66 9.48
N ASP A 142 6.97 17.18 8.97
CA ASP A 142 6.00 17.95 9.77
C ASP A 142 5.49 17.12 10.96
N LEU A 143 5.18 15.84 10.75
CA LEU A 143 4.75 14.92 11.81
C LEU A 143 5.84 14.70 12.86
N LYS A 144 7.11 14.54 12.45
CA LYS A 144 8.25 14.41 13.37
C LYS A 144 8.43 15.65 14.23
N GLU A 145 8.28 16.85 13.66
CA GLU A 145 8.37 18.10 14.41
C GLU A 145 7.24 18.23 15.43
N ILE A 146 6.00 17.91 15.05
CA ILE A 146 4.84 17.91 15.96
C ILE A 146 5.07 16.93 17.13
N GLU A 147 5.58 15.74 16.84
CA GLU A 147 5.87 14.72 17.86
C GLU A 147 6.96 15.20 18.82
N TYR A 148 8.04 15.79 18.30
CA TYR A 148 9.11 16.38 19.11
C TYR A 148 8.59 17.46 20.06
N VAL A 149 7.80 18.42 19.56
CA VAL A 149 7.20 19.49 20.37
C VAL A 149 6.27 18.94 21.44
N LYS A 150 5.44 17.94 21.09
CA LYS A 150 4.53 17.28 22.02
C LYS A 150 5.29 16.61 23.16
N ASN A 151 6.34 15.84 22.84
CA ASN A 151 7.14 15.14 23.83
C ASN A 151 7.84 16.12 24.79
N ASN A 152 8.46 17.17 24.27
CA ASN A 152 9.07 18.21 25.10
C ASN A 152 8.04 18.91 26.01
N THR A 153 6.84 19.20 25.49
CA THR A 153 5.76 19.81 26.30
C THR A 153 5.29 18.88 27.42
N LEU A 154 5.21 17.57 27.15
CA LEU A 154 4.88 16.58 28.17
C LEU A 154 5.96 16.48 29.25
N GLU A 155 7.23 16.57 28.87
CA GLU A 155 8.35 16.61 29.81
C GLU A 155 8.30 17.86 30.69
N LEU A 156 8.08 19.04 30.12
CA LEU A 156 7.91 20.29 30.87
C LEU A 156 6.74 20.22 31.85
N LYS A 157 5.63 19.59 31.45
CA LYS A 157 4.47 19.38 32.32
C LYS A 157 4.78 18.41 33.46
N LYS A 158 5.57 17.35 33.23
CA LYS A 158 6.01 16.44 34.29
C LYS A 158 6.92 17.14 35.30
N VAL A 159 7.91 17.90 34.83
CA VAL A 159 8.80 18.68 35.70
C VAL A 159 8.03 19.68 36.55
N HIS A 160 7.03 20.36 35.98
CA HIS A 160 6.18 21.29 36.74
C HIS A 160 5.30 20.60 37.80
N VAL A 161 4.81 19.39 37.52
CA VAL A 161 4.03 18.61 38.48
C VAL A 161 4.91 18.07 39.61
N GLU A 162 6.13 17.62 39.29
CA GLU A 162 7.10 17.12 40.27
C GLU A 162 7.67 18.25 41.15
N SER A 163 7.89 19.44 40.59
CA SER A 163 8.31 20.62 41.37
C SER A 163 7.23 21.19 42.29
N ASN A 164 5.95 20.89 42.02
CA ASN A 164 4.80 21.36 42.79
C ASN A 164 4.23 20.29 43.74
N GLN A 165 4.87 19.13 43.89
CA GLN A 165 4.51 18.21 44.97
C GLN A 165 4.96 18.80 46.31
N PRO A 166 4.07 18.92 47.32
CA PRO A 166 4.46 19.36 48.65
C PRO A 166 5.49 18.37 49.20
N LYS A 167 6.61 18.89 49.71
CA LYS A 167 7.57 18.07 50.44
C LYS A 167 6.88 17.61 51.72
N ASP A 168 6.64 16.32 51.85
CA ASP A 168 6.07 15.67 53.05
C ASP A 168 7.01 15.71 54.29
N ASP A 169 7.91 16.70 54.37
CA ASP A 169 8.89 16.87 55.45
C ASP A 169 8.58 18.06 56.38
N GLU A 170 7.42 18.71 56.23
CA GLU A 170 6.98 19.78 57.15
C GLU A 170 5.75 19.35 57.97
N ILE A 171 5.83 18.18 58.60
CA ILE A 171 5.03 17.87 59.81
C ILE A 171 6.01 17.75 60.98
N VAL A 172 6.65 18.87 61.31
CA VAL A 172 7.32 19.04 62.60
C VAL A 172 6.61 20.17 63.34
N LEU A 173 5.92 19.76 64.40
CA LEU A 173 5.49 20.54 65.56
C LEU A 173 4.49 21.67 65.27
N LEU A 174 3.26 21.49 65.74
CA LEU A 174 2.61 22.41 66.70
C LEU A 174 1.22 21.85 67.09
N ASN A 175 1.22 21.13 68.22
CA ASN A 175 0.23 21.13 69.33
C ASN A 175 0.14 19.76 70.00
#